data_AF-A0AA38C4P3-F1
#
_entry.id   AF-A0AA38C4P3-F1
#
_cell.length_a   1.000
_cell.length_b   1.000
_cell.length_c   1.000
_cell.angle_alpha   90.00
_cell.angle_beta   90.00
_cell.angle_gamma   90.00
#
_symmetry.space_group_name_H-M   'P 1'
#
loop_
_entity.id
_entity.type
_entity.pdbx_description
1 polymer ?
#
loop_
_entity_poly.entity_id
_entity_poly.type
_entity_poly.pdbx_seq_one_letter_code
_entity_poly.pdbx_strand_id
1 'polypeptide(L)' 'WNSWNHFGCNVDEKIIRETADAFISTGISKLGYTYINIDDCWAELERDNT' A
#
# COMPACT_ATOMS: atom_id res chain seq x y z
N TRP A 1 7.80 -2.91 0.75
CA TRP A 1 7.36 -1.62 1.32
C TRP A 1 6.11 -1.87 2.14
N ASN A 2 5.89 -1.07 3.18
CA ASN A 2 4.72 -1.16 4.04
C ASN A 2 4.20 0.26 4.28
N SER A 3 2.88 0.46 4.20
CA SER A 3 2.24 1.78 4.26
C SER A 3 2.35 2.46 5.62
N TRP A 4 2.46 1.69 6.72
CA TRP A 4 2.28 2.18 8.10
C TRP A 4 3.24 3.30 8.48
N ASN A 5 4.53 3.10 8.23
CA ASN A 5 5.57 4.00 8.74
C ASN A 5 5.48 5.44 8.21
N HIS A 6 4.77 5.66 7.10
CA HIS A 6 4.60 7.00 6.52
C HIS A 6 3.15 7.47 6.51
N PHE A 7 2.21 6.58 6.19
CA PHE A 7 0.81 6.94 5.96
C PHE A 7 -0.10 6.64 7.16
N GLY A 8 0.23 5.66 8.00
CA GLY A 8 -0.68 5.17 9.05
C GLY A 8 -2.07 4.85 8.46
N CYS A 9 -3.13 5.34 9.11
CA CYS A 9 -4.50 5.19 8.59
C CYS A 9 -4.85 6.11 7.39
N ASN A 10 -3.99 7.04 6.99
CA ASN A 10 -4.24 7.91 5.83
C ASN A 10 -3.80 7.21 4.53
N VAL A 11 -4.37 6.04 4.26
CA VAL A 11 -4.07 5.21 3.09
C VAL A 11 -5.33 5.05 2.23
N ASP A 12 -5.17 5.13 0.91
CA ASP A 12 -6.24 4.93 -0.06
C ASP A 12 -5.74 4.21 -1.32
N GLU A 13 -6.66 3.86 -2.23
CA GLU A 13 -6.33 3.19 -3.49
C GLU A 13 -5.29 3.96 -4.32
N LYS A 14 -5.41 5.30 -4.34
CA LYS A 14 -4.54 6.15 -5.17
C LYS A 14 -3.10 6.07 -4.68
N ILE A 15 -2.86 6.17 -3.38
CA ILE A 15 -1.53 6.05 -2.76
C ILE A 15 -0.90 4.70 -3.10
N ILE A 16 -1.65 3.60 -3.03
CA ILE A 16 -1.12 2.26 -3.32
C ILE A 16 -0.76 2.11 -4.80
N ARG A 17 -1.60 2.61 -5.72
CA ARG A 17 -1.29 2.60 -7.16
C ARG A 17 -0.08 3.45 -7.52
N GLU A 18 -0.02 4.67 -7.02
CA GLU A 18 1.12 5.57 -7.26
C GLU A 18 2.42 5.01 -6.65
N THR A 19 2.33 4.32 -5.50
CA THR A 19 3.48 3.59 -4.91
C THR A 19 3.94 2.46 -5.84
N ALA A 20 3.02 1.70 -6.44
CA ALA A 20 3.37 0.67 -7.41
C ALA A 20 4.03 1.23 -8.68
N ASP A 21 3.53 2.36 -9.20
CA ASP A 21 4.14 3.05 -10.33
C ASP A 21 5.53 3.60 -9.97
N ALA A 22 5.71 4.11 -8.75
CA ALA A 22 7.01 4.53 -8.23
C ALA A 22 8.00 3.36 -8.14
N PHE A 23 7.54 2.17 -7.74
CA PHE A 23 8.38 0.97 -7.69
C PHE A 23 8.99 0.61 -9.06
N ILE A 24 8.21 0.77 -10.13
CA ILE A 24 8.66 0.51 -11.50
C ILE A 24 9.54 1.65 -12.02
N SER A 25 9.07 2.89 -11.91
CA SER A 25 9.73 4.06 -12.49
C SER A 25 11.07 4.38 -11.83
N THR A 26 11.20 4.15 -10.52
CA THR A 26 12.48 4.30 -9.80
C THR A 26 13.40 3.09 -9.95
N GLY A 27 12.90 1.98 -10.50
CA GLY A 27 13.66 0.76 -10.73
C GLY A 27 13.93 -0.09 -9.50
N ILE A 28 13.40 0.26 -8.32
CA ILE A 28 13.59 -0.55 -7.09
C ILE A 28 12.96 -1.94 -7.21
N SER A 29 11.93 -2.12 -8.05
CA SER A 29 11.40 -3.44 -8.38
C SER A 29 12.45 -4.37 -8.99
N LYS A 30 13.36 -3.83 -9.80
CA LYS A 30 14.48 -4.57 -10.40
C LYS A 30 15.57 -4.91 -9.39
N LEU A 31 15.57 -4.27 -8.22
CA LEU A 31 16.48 -4.56 -7.11
C LEU A 31 15.92 -5.63 -6.15
N GLY A 32 14.76 -6.22 -6.47
CA GLY A 32 14.15 -7.31 -5.69
C GLY A 32 13.04 -6.88 -4.74
N TYR A 33 12.66 -5.59 -4.73
CA TYR A 33 11.51 -5.12 -3.95
C TYR A 33 10.21 -5.38 -4.73
N THR A 34 9.53 -6.48 -4.40
CA THR A 34 8.35 -6.94 -5.14
C THR A 34 7.04 -6.89 -4.34
N TYR A 35 7.10 -6.54 -3.05
CA TYR A 35 5.94 -6.51 -2.16
C TYR A 35 5.57 -5.07 -1.76
N ILE A 36 4.28 -4.77 -1.92
CA ILE A 36 3.61 -3.55 -1.46
C ILE A 36 2.54 -4.01 -0.48
N ASN A 37 2.80 -3.81 0.82
CA ASN A 37 1.93 -4.27 1.89
C ASN A 37 1.06 -3.10 2.37
N ILE A 38 -0.25 -3.29 2.32
CA ILE A 38 -1.22 -2.40 2.97
C ILE A 38 -1.30 -2.84 4.43
N ASP A 39 -0.99 -1.93 5.35
CA ASP A 39 -1.09 -2.17 6.79
C ASP A 39 -2.50 -1.84 7.30
N ASP A 40 -2.67 -1.51 8.57
CA ASP A 40 -3.96 -1.30 9.21
C ASP A 40 -4.83 -0.19 8.58
N CYS A 41 -6.11 -0.15 8.98
CA CYS A 41 -7.12 0.85 8.60
C CYS A 41 -7.65 0.79 7.15
N TRP A 42 -7.36 -0.27 6.39
CA TRP A 42 -7.89 -0.46 5.02
C TRP A 42 -9.31 -1.03 4.97
N ALA A 43 -9.72 -1.75 6.01
CA ALA A 43 -11.01 -2.41 6.09
C ALA A 43 -12.02 -1.53 6.82
N GLU A 44 -13.30 -1.75 6.54
CA GLU A 44 -14.39 -1.21 7.35
C GLU A 44 -14.29 -1.73 8.79
N LEU A 45 -14.78 -0.93 9.74
CA LEU A 45 -14.76 -1.28 11.18
C LEU A 45 -15.66 -2.49 11.50
N GLU A 46 -16.72 -2.67 10.72
CA GLU A 46 -17.71 -3.72 10.90
C GLU A 46 -17.66 -4.68 9.71
N ARG A 47 -17.96 -5.95 9.99
CA ARG A 47 -18.09 -6.98 8.94
C ARG A 47 -19.44 -6.85 8.24
N ASP A 48 -19.49 -7.31 7.01
CA ASP A 48 -20.76 -7.49 6.30
C ASP A 48 -21.67 -8.46 7.08
N ASN A 49 -22.96 -8.15 7.15
CA ASN A 49 -23.97 -8.90 7.91
C ASN A 49 -24.63 -10.04 7.09
N THR A 50 -24.00 -10.49 6.00
CA THR A 50 -24.55 -11.50 5.08
C THR A 50 -23.56 -12.60 4.78
#